data_AF-A0A1Q9UNM6-F1
#
_entry.id   AF-A0A1Q9UNM6-F1
#
_cell.length_a   1.000
_cell.length_b   1.000
_cell.length_c   1.000
_cell.angle_alpha   90.00
_cell.angle_beta   90.00
_cell.angle_gamma   90.00
#
_symmetry.space_group_name_H-M   'P 1'
#
loop_
_entity.id
_entity.type
_entity.pdbx_description
1 polymer ?
#
loop_
_entity_poly.entity_id
_entity_poly.type
_entity_poly.pdbx_seq_one_letter_code
_entity_poly.pdbx_strand_id
1 'polypeptide(L)'
;MTSEQPSSHPQPDRPRTDGGLRALFDFNFDTFVTPSIVKIVYVIATVLVALFTVVLAIGGLTTMFQGGTSTLIGLLTLLASPVIGLVYLAFVRMSLELYYAVIRLSEDVHHRGRL
;
A
#
# COMPACT_ATOMS: atom_id res chain seq x y z
N MET A 1 33.65 -31.97 -41.42
CA MET A 1 33.94 -30.89 -40.45
C MET A 1 32.71 -30.00 -40.43
N THR A 2 31.88 -30.23 -39.43
CA THR A 2 30.54 -29.66 -39.24
C THR A 2 30.67 -28.18 -38.88
N SER A 3 30.08 -27.31 -39.70
CA SER A 3 29.94 -25.89 -39.43
C SER A 3 28.93 -25.68 -38.30
N GLU A 4 29.40 -25.34 -37.10
CA GLU A 4 28.54 -24.83 -36.03
C GLU A 4 28.04 -23.43 -36.41
N GLN A 5 26.77 -23.32 -36.79
CA GLN A 5 26.07 -22.04 -36.85
C GLN A 5 25.64 -21.66 -35.42
N PRO A 6 26.04 -20.47 -34.91
CA PRO A 6 25.54 -19.98 -33.64
C PRO A 6 24.09 -19.49 -33.84
N SER A 7 23.15 -20.21 -33.24
CA SER A 7 21.72 -19.90 -33.29
C SER A 7 21.39 -18.70 -32.40
N SER A 8 21.60 -17.49 -32.90
CA SER A 8 21.14 -16.24 -32.28
C SER A 8 19.60 -16.20 -32.31
N HIS A 9 18.95 -16.68 -31.25
CA HIS A 9 17.53 -16.51 -31.05
C HIS A 9 17.25 -15.04 -30.70
N PRO A 10 16.43 -14.30 -31.47
CA PRO A 10 15.93 -12.99 -31.06
C PRO A 10 15.02 -13.22 -29.86
N GLN A 11 15.45 -12.81 -28.68
CA GLN A 11 14.60 -12.85 -27.49
C GLN A 11 13.49 -11.80 -27.71
N PRO A 12 12.21 -12.18 -27.74
CA PRO A 12 11.13 -11.23 -27.93
C PRO A 12 11.16 -10.21 -26.78
N ASP A 13 11.17 -8.94 -27.14
CA ASP A 13 11.03 -7.81 -26.22
C ASP A 13 9.80 -8.06 -25.34
N ARG A 14 10.02 -8.47 -24.10
CA ARG A 14 8.93 -8.55 -23.12
C ARG A 14 8.42 -7.14 -22.94
N PRO A 15 7.12 -6.87 -23.19
CA PRO A 15 6.54 -5.57 -22.90
C PRO A 15 6.85 -5.26 -21.45
N ARG A 16 7.62 -4.20 -21.20
CA ARG A 16 7.90 -3.75 -19.84
C ARG A 16 6.54 -3.39 -19.26
N THR A 17 6.11 -4.12 -18.23
CA THR A 17 4.90 -3.82 -17.49
C THR A 17 5.08 -2.44 -16.86
N ASP A 18 4.40 -1.44 -17.41
CA ASP A 18 4.47 -0.03 -17.01
C ASP A 18 3.76 0.22 -15.65
N GLY A 19 4.09 -0.58 -14.63
CA GLY A 19 3.56 -0.48 -13.26
C GLY A 19 4.25 0.61 -12.42
N GLY A 20 4.53 1.77 -13.02
CA GLY A 20 5.15 2.91 -12.36
C GLY A 20 4.15 3.91 -11.76
N LEU A 21 4.65 5.02 -11.20
CA LEU A 21 3.84 6.14 -10.69
C LEU A 21 2.82 6.67 -11.71
N ARG A 22 3.10 6.50 -13.00
CA ARG A 22 2.22 6.89 -14.12
C ARG A 22 0.88 6.15 -14.09
N ALA A 23 0.85 4.90 -13.63
CA ALA A 23 -0.38 4.11 -13.48
C ALA A 23 -1.26 4.58 -12.30
N LEU A 24 -0.70 5.32 -11.33
CA LEU A 24 -1.49 5.90 -10.23
C LEU A 24 -2.18 7.22 -10.63
N PHE A 25 -1.60 7.93 -11.60
CA PHE A 25 -2.17 9.15 -12.18
C PHE A 25 -2.89 8.88 -13.52
N ASP A 26 -3.11 7.60 -13.84
CA ASP A 26 -3.94 7.19 -14.98
C ASP A 26 -5.42 7.27 -14.56
N PHE A 27 -5.99 8.48 -14.64
CA PHE A 27 -7.40 8.74 -14.33
C PHE A 27 -8.37 8.09 -15.32
N ASN A 28 -7.86 7.50 -16.41
CA ASN A 28 -8.67 6.83 -17.43
C ASN A 28 -8.82 5.32 -17.17
N PHE A 29 -8.07 4.75 -16.21
CA PHE A 29 -8.09 3.32 -15.85
C PHE A 29 -7.86 2.35 -17.02
N ASP A 30 -7.19 2.78 -18.10
CA ASP A 30 -6.94 1.94 -19.29
C ASP A 30 -5.97 0.78 -19.01
N THR A 31 -5.19 0.86 -17.92
CA THR A 31 -4.20 -0.17 -17.56
C THR A 31 -4.66 -1.01 -16.36
N PHE A 32 -4.97 -2.29 -16.58
CA PHE A 32 -5.27 -3.28 -15.52
C PHE A 32 -4.00 -3.64 -14.72
N VAL A 33 -3.52 -2.71 -13.88
CA VAL A 33 -2.39 -2.93 -12.96
C VAL A 33 -2.88 -3.15 -11.51
N THR A 34 -4.02 -3.83 -11.38
CA THR A 34 -4.75 -4.03 -10.12
C THR A 34 -3.85 -4.55 -8.97
N PRO A 35 -2.93 -5.51 -9.18
CA PRO A 35 -2.06 -6.00 -8.10
C PRO A 35 -0.96 -5.00 -7.69
N SER A 36 -0.41 -4.22 -8.62
CA SER A 36 0.70 -3.30 -8.30
C SER A 36 0.20 -2.02 -7.61
N ILE A 37 -1.00 -1.56 -7.96
CA ILE A 37 -1.62 -0.38 -7.33
C ILE A 37 -1.85 -0.62 -5.84
N VAL A 38 -2.36 -1.80 -5.46
CA VAL A 38 -2.61 -2.17 -4.04
C VAL A 38 -1.33 -2.03 -3.21
N LYS A 39 -0.19 -2.43 -3.75
CA LYS A 39 1.11 -2.32 -3.06
C LYS A 39 1.53 -0.87 -2.83
N ILE A 40 1.27 0.02 -3.79
CA ILE A 40 1.61 1.43 -3.66
C ILE A 40 0.65 2.12 -2.67
N VAL A 41 -0.65 1.83 -2.76
CA VAL A 41 -1.65 2.31 -1.81
C VAL A 41 -1.28 1.90 -0.38
N TYR A 42 -0.77 0.68 -0.17
CA TYR A 42 -0.31 0.25 1.15
C TYR A 42 0.81 1.10 1.72
N VAL A 43 1.84 1.37 0.90
CA VAL A 43 2.98 2.20 1.32
C VAL A 43 2.51 3.59 1.67
N ILE A 44 1.66 4.20 0.83
CA ILE A 44 1.10 5.52 1.08
C ILE A 44 0.26 5.52 2.36
N ALA A 45 -0.66 4.57 2.54
CA ALA A 45 -1.51 4.47 3.71
C ALA A 45 -0.69 4.28 4.99
N THR A 46 0.36 3.45 4.95
CA THR A 46 1.28 3.23 6.08
C THR A 46 2.02 4.51 6.46
N VAL A 47 2.54 5.25 5.46
CA VAL A 47 3.20 6.54 5.69
C VAL A 47 2.21 7.55 6.28
N LEU A 48 0.98 7.61 5.78
CA LEU A 48 -0.07 8.48 6.32
C LEU A 48 -0.42 8.13 7.77
N VAL A 49 -0.56 6.84 8.11
CA VAL A 49 -0.80 6.40 9.49
C VAL A 49 0.37 6.77 10.40
N ALA A 50 1.61 6.60 9.93
CA ALA A 50 2.79 7.00 10.70
C ALA A 50 2.81 8.52 10.95
N LEU A 51 2.56 9.33 9.91
CA LEU A 51 2.47 10.79 10.04
C LEU A 51 1.32 11.20 10.97
N PHE A 52 0.15 10.59 10.83
CA PHE A 52 -1.00 10.83 11.71
C PHE A 52 -0.67 10.52 13.17
N THR A 53 0.03 9.41 13.43
CA THR A 53 0.47 9.03 14.77
C THR A 53 1.41 10.07 15.37
N VAL A 54 2.38 10.56 14.58
CA VAL A 54 3.30 11.62 15.00
C VAL A 54 2.55 12.92 15.30
N VAL A 55 1.61 13.31 14.43
CA VAL A 55 0.78 14.52 14.64
C VAL A 55 -0.05 14.38 15.92
N LEU A 56 -0.64 13.22 16.18
CA LEU A 56 -1.36 12.95 17.43
C LEU A 56 -0.45 13.05 18.66
N ALA A 57 0.75 12.49 18.59
CA ALA A 57 1.72 12.57 19.69
C ALA A 57 2.13 14.01 19.98
N ILE A 58 2.43 14.80 18.93
CA ILE A 58 2.74 16.23 19.06
C ILE A 58 1.53 17.00 19.61
N GLY A 59 0.32 16.69 19.14
CA GLY A 59 -0.92 17.27 19.66
C GLY A 59 -1.10 17.02 21.15
N GLY A 60 -0.87 15.78 21.60
CA GLY A 60 -0.86 15.43 23.02
C GLY A 60 0.16 16.25 23.81
N LEU A 61 1.39 16.37 23.30
CA LEU A 61 2.45 17.15 23.94
C LEU A 61 2.09 18.64 24.05
N THR A 62 1.58 19.26 22.98
CA THR A 62 1.14 20.67 22.99
C THR A 62 -0.02 20.91 23.96
N THR A 63 -0.91 19.92 24.09
CA THR A 63 -2.03 19.96 25.06
C THR A 63 -1.52 19.93 26.50
N MET A 64 -0.41 19.22 26.77
CA MET A 64 0.17 19.20 28.12
C MET A 64 0.65 20.57 28.59
N PHE A 65 1.16 21.41 27.68
CA PHE A 65 1.67 22.73 28.03
C PHE A 65 0.58 23.76 28.37
N GLN A 66 -0.70 23.45 28.17
CA GLN A 66 -1.81 24.36 28.48
C GLN A 66 -2.14 24.40 29.99
N GLY A 67 -1.65 23.43 30.77
CA GLY A 67 -1.76 23.43 32.24
C GLY A 67 -3.13 22.99 32.79
N GLY A 68 -3.17 22.66 34.09
CA GLY A 68 -4.37 22.14 34.75
C GLY A 68 -4.77 20.75 34.24
N THR A 69 -6.08 20.51 34.06
CA THR A 69 -6.64 19.23 33.58
C THR A 69 -6.12 18.81 32.20
N SER A 70 -5.74 19.78 31.37
CA SER A 70 -5.18 19.52 30.02
C SER A 70 -3.86 18.74 30.07
N THR A 71 -3.08 18.88 31.16
CA THR A 71 -1.83 18.13 31.37
C THR A 71 -2.07 16.63 31.39
N LEU A 72 -3.10 16.18 32.11
CA LEU A 72 -3.44 14.77 32.22
C LEU A 72 -3.98 14.23 30.89
N ILE A 73 -4.82 15.02 30.21
CA ILE A 73 -5.37 14.67 28.89
C ILE A 73 -4.23 14.51 27.88
N GLY A 74 -3.32 15.49 27.81
CA GLY A 74 -2.19 15.44 26.88
C GLY A 74 -1.26 14.25 27.13
N LEU A 75 -1.00 13.89 28.39
CA LEU A 75 -0.21 12.71 28.75
C LEU A 75 -0.89 11.40 28.30
N LEU A 76 -2.20 11.28 28.54
CA LEU A 76 -2.98 10.13 28.09
C LEU A 76 -2.99 10.01 26.56
N THR A 77 -3.17 11.14 25.85
CA THR A 77 -3.12 11.16 24.38
C THR A 77 -1.74 10.77 23.86
N LEU A 78 -0.66 11.24 24.49
CA LEU A 78 0.71 10.90 24.09
C LEU A 78 0.97 9.40 24.22
N LEU A 79 0.57 8.78 25.34
CA LEU A 79 0.71 7.33 25.57
C LEU A 79 -0.24 6.50 24.70
N ALA A 80 -1.44 6.99 24.43
CA ALA A 80 -2.41 6.32 23.57
C ALA A 80 -2.06 6.43 22.08
N SER A 81 -1.35 7.49 21.65
CA SER A 81 -1.03 7.73 20.25
C SER A 81 -0.34 6.55 19.53
N PRO A 82 0.72 5.89 20.07
CA PRO A 82 1.32 4.73 19.40
C PRO A 82 0.36 3.54 19.33
N VAL A 83 -0.48 3.34 20.35
CA VAL A 83 -1.47 2.26 20.37
C VAL A 83 -2.53 2.50 19.29
N ILE A 84 -3.05 3.72 19.19
CA ILE A 84 -4.01 4.13 18.16
C ILE A 84 -3.39 3.96 16.76
N GLY A 85 -2.14 4.39 16.59
CA GLY A 85 -1.40 4.22 15.33
C GLY A 85 -1.25 2.76 14.91
N LEU A 86 -0.88 1.87 15.85
CA LEU A 86 -0.76 0.44 15.60
C LEU A 86 -2.11 -0.20 15.23
N VAL A 87 -3.19 0.18 15.93
CA VAL A 87 -4.54 -0.30 15.60
C VAL A 87 -4.93 0.15 14.19
N TYR A 88 -4.71 1.41 13.83
CA TYR A 88 -4.96 1.91 12.47
C TYR A 88 -4.14 1.15 11.42
N LEU A 89 -2.87 0.87 11.70
CA LEU A 89 -2.01 0.11 10.80
C LEU A 89 -2.52 -1.34 10.62
N ALA A 90 -3.01 -1.96 11.69
CA ALA A 90 -3.62 -3.29 11.63
C ALA A 90 -4.89 -3.28 10.76
N PHE A 91 -5.73 -2.26 10.88
CA PHE A 91 -6.89 -2.06 10.01
C PHE A 91 -6.49 -1.91 8.54
N VAL A 92 -5.48 -1.07 8.24
CA VAL A 92 -4.96 -0.91 6.87
C VAL A 92 -4.50 -2.26 6.31
N ARG A 93 -3.78 -3.05 7.10
CA ARG A 93 -3.32 -4.39 6.69
C ARG A 93 -4.50 -5.32 6.40
N MET A 94 -5.48 -5.37 7.30
CA MET A 94 -6.67 -6.21 7.15
C MET A 94 -7.47 -5.83 5.89
N SER A 95 -7.67 -4.53 5.65
CA SER A 95 -8.37 -4.05 4.45
C SER A 95 -7.64 -4.43 3.17
N LEU A 96 -6.31 -4.31 3.13
CA LEU A 96 -5.53 -4.65 1.93
C LEU A 96 -5.48 -6.15 1.66
N GLU A 97 -5.39 -6.97 2.71
CA GLU A 97 -5.52 -8.43 2.60
C GLU A 97 -6.88 -8.78 1.98
N LEU A 98 -7.96 -8.10 2.38
CA LEU A 98 -9.28 -8.25 1.77
C LEU A 98 -9.33 -7.80 0.31
N TYR A 99 -8.80 -6.61 -0.03
CA TYR A 99 -8.76 -6.12 -1.41
C TYR A 99 -7.98 -7.09 -2.33
N TYR A 100 -6.81 -7.54 -1.89
CA TYR A 100 -6.00 -8.50 -2.63
C TYR A 100 -6.74 -9.83 -2.81
N ALA A 101 -7.42 -10.32 -1.78
CA ALA A 101 -8.23 -11.55 -1.87
C ALA A 101 -9.36 -11.42 -2.89
N VAL A 102 -10.07 -10.29 -2.93
CA VAL A 102 -11.14 -10.03 -3.90
C VAL A 102 -10.61 -9.99 -5.33
N ILE A 103 -9.49 -9.30 -5.57
CA ILE A 103 -8.86 -9.23 -6.89
C ILE A 103 -8.46 -10.63 -7.35
N ARG A 104 -7.78 -11.40 -6.49
CA ARG A 104 -7.36 -12.77 -6.81
C ARG A 104 -8.53 -13.71 -7.06
N LEU A 105 -9.64 -13.55 -6.34
CA LEU A 105 -10.87 -14.31 -6.58
C LEU A 105 -11.45 -14.02 -7.97
N SER A 106 -11.44 -12.75 -8.40
CA SER A 106 -11.91 -12.37 -9.73
C SER A 106 -11.07 -13.00 -10.86
N GLU A 107 -9.76 -13.12 -10.65
CA GLU A 107 -8.85 -13.78 -11.60
C GLU A 107 -9.10 -15.31 -11.67
N ASP A 108 -9.33 -15.98 -10.54
CA ASP A 108 -9.59 -17.43 -10.51
C ASP A 108 -10.92 -17.81 -11.21
N VAL A 109 -11.98 -17.00 -11.00
CA VAL A 109 -13.28 -17.23 -11.64
C VAL A 109 -13.20 -17.07 -13.16
N HIS A 110 -12.41 -16.11 -13.67
CA HIS A 110 -12.25 -15.91 -15.11
C HIS A 110 -11.50 -17.07 -15.80
N HIS A 111 -10.63 -17.78 -15.08
CA HIS A 111 -9.88 -18.92 -15.62
C HIS A 111 -10.70 -20.23 -15.68
N ARG A 112 -11.66 -20.42 -14.76
CA ARG A 112 -12.46 -21.67 -14.69
C ARG A 112 -13.65 -21.72 -15.66
N GLY A 113 -14.03 -20.61 -16.28
CA GLY A 113 -15.14 -20.55 -17.25
C GLY A 113 -14.78 -20.90 -18.70
N ARG A 114 -13.55 -21.33 -18.98
CA ARG A 114 -13.08 -21.67 -20.35
C ARG A 114 -12.85 -23.18 -20.56
N LEU A 115 -13.61 -24.03 -19.86
CA LEU A 115 -13.75 -25.47 -20.12
C LEU A 115 -15.21 -25.75 -20.48
#